data_AF-A0A0P9P668-F1
#
_entry.id   AF-A0A0P9P668-F1
#
_cell.length_a   1.000
_cell.length_b   1.000
_cell.length_c   1.000
_cell.angle_alpha   90.00
_cell.angle_beta   90.00
_cell.angle_gamma   90.00
#
_symmetry.space_group_name_H-M   'P 1'
#
loop_
_entity.id
_entity.type
_entity.pdbx_description
1 polymer ?
#
loop_
_entity_poly.entity_id
_entity_poly.type
_entity_poly.pdbx_seq_one_letter_code
_entity_poly.pdbx_strand_id
1 'polypeptide(L)'
;MTNGSLSAGPSCEMDKLIVQIVGKDHSEQQQVLLLGSDGTRIYSPKSEVLERELFSSTLKVWDHIEGTHLHLQIATLEGEPIRLPLLSGTKVTPRQADAQFNQIVPVLPFVALPGSKTVDDMGTPVLARGGYVYVFYQEKLWRELEIHVSENGNTYHDIDVARYRQQSGFLAGERKATGQALEDIWLPALWNNRHVQTLQLCFSEIQLSAARLERLEKDAVSRDQRCTSPDLSGSKMRFTDLYKGKPDGKAMLDAFSGFDAKNPFAQALIAPIKATRLNLQYNAFPVSLAAPQRARQPGYERLLDHPARYLCDLSGQFPVESFREAKAFLAQAGRGVAVQDVRHLEMTAMADALLASLPVDDVAEPVDAGVLWEAQAGVVDVLDKARQRQVCGVLLDDACYRLRHLRQRVDTCQQLFALCARHAVLHPHHASALLVQQLVVPRSIRGQENPLHAAMAKLHEPGRRAINQCTATVQRAVVWRHMLSAQDALVASLKQSATEQMLADHLSLEGFDYCGGDV
;
A
#
# COMPACT_ATOMS: atom_id res chain seq x y z
N MET A 1 -62.37 -3.20 -15.78
CA MET A 1 -61.95 -2.26 -14.72
C MET A 1 -60.63 -2.76 -14.16
N THR A 2 -59.54 -2.22 -14.67
CA THR A 2 -58.17 -2.54 -14.25
C THR A 2 -57.76 -1.52 -13.18
N ASN A 3 -57.63 -1.98 -11.93
CA ASN A 3 -57.08 -1.18 -10.84
C ASN A 3 -55.60 -0.90 -11.14
N GLY A 4 -55.29 0.37 -11.43
CA GLY A 4 -53.93 0.87 -11.57
C GLY A 4 -53.22 0.83 -10.22
N SER A 5 -52.10 0.12 -10.17
CA SER A 5 -51.14 0.17 -9.06
C SER A 5 -50.54 1.58 -8.98
N LEU A 6 -50.83 2.29 -7.88
CA LEU A 6 -50.15 3.53 -7.50
C LEU A 6 -48.68 3.24 -7.13
N SER A 7 -47.85 4.25 -7.34
CA SER A 7 -46.39 4.21 -7.41
C SER A 7 -45.67 3.61 -6.20
N ALA A 8 -44.72 2.72 -6.43
CA ALA A 8 -43.72 2.24 -5.47
C ALA A 8 -42.51 3.21 -5.33
N GLY A 9 -42.77 4.51 -5.14
CA GLY A 9 -41.75 5.50 -4.78
C GLY A 9 -41.78 5.78 -3.26
N PRO A 10 -40.65 6.12 -2.62
CA PRO A 10 -40.66 6.48 -1.21
C PRO A 10 -41.58 7.68 -0.99
N SER A 11 -42.47 7.56 0.00
CA SER A 11 -43.38 8.61 0.45
C SER A 11 -42.64 9.93 0.63
N CYS A 12 -43.17 11.01 0.06
CA CYS A 12 -42.61 12.37 0.12
C CYS A 12 -42.46 12.86 1.57
N GLU A 13 -41.32 12.58 2.20
CA GLU A 13 -40.89 13.30 3.39
C GLU A 13 -40.46 14.71 2.92
N MET A 14 -41.32 15.71 3.15
CA MET A 14 -40.99 17.11 2.85
C MET A 14 -40.06 17.68 3.93
N ASP A 15 -39.24 18.66 3.55
CA ASP A 15 -38.39 19.47 4.44
C ASP A 15 -37.39 18.70 5.30
N LYS A 16 -36.80 17.61 4.77
CA LYS A 16 -35.75 16.84 5.46
C LYS A 16 -34.34 17.24 5.04
N LEU A 17 -33.41 17.14 5.99
CA LEU A 17 -31.97 17.02 5.73
C LEU A 17 -31.57 15.56 5.98
N ILE A 18 -31.06 14.87 4.96
CA ILE A 18 -30.67 13.46 5.04
C ILE A 18 -29.18 13.36 4.76
N VAL A 19 -28.44 12.74 5.68
CA VAL A 19 -27.02 12.39 5.49
C VAL A 19 -26.88 10.88 5.51
N GLN A 20 -26.31 10.32 4.44
CA GLN A 20 -25.97 8.91 4.35
C GLN A 20 -24.54 8.67 4.81
N ILE A 21 -24.35 7.69 5.68
CA ILE A 21 -23.04 7.17 6.08
C ILE A 21 -22.91 5.77 5.49
N VAL A 22 -21.94 5.57 4.60
CA VAL A 22 -21.73 4.27 3.91
C VAL A 22 -21.23 3.21 4.90
N GLY A 23 -21.75 1.98 4.80
CA GLY A 23 -21.45 0.88 5.70
C GLY A 23 -22.48 0.72 6.82
N LYS A 24 -22.14 -0.09 7.82
CA LYS A 24 -22.99 -0.35 8.99
C LYS A 24 -22.16 -0.57 10.25
N ASP A 25 -22.86 -0.66 11.37
CA ASP A 25 -22.30 -0.93 12.71
C ASP A 25 -21.13 0.01 13.04
N HIS A 26 -21.35 1.32 12.82
CA HIS A 26 -20.31 2.31 13.04
C HIS A 26 -20.03 2.56 14.51
N SER A 27 -18.75 2.75 14.84
CA SER A 27 -18.31 3.15 16.17
C SER A 27 -18.89 4.49 16.59
N GLU A 28 -19.22 4.63 17.88
CA GLU A 28 -19.74 5.88 18.46
C GLU A 28 -18.67 6.97 18.65
N GLN A 29 -17.39 6.63 18.43
CA GLN A 29 -16.26 7.55 18.58
C GLN A 29 -16.24 8.68 17.54
N GLN A 30 -16.98 8.53 16.45
CA GLN A 30 -17.21 9.56 15.43
C GLN A 30 -18.70 9.75 15.18
N GLN A 31 -19.14 11.01 15.11
CA GLN A 31 -20.56 11.33 14.92
C GLN A 31 -20.76 12.56 14.03
N VAL A 32 -21.80 12.53 13.19
CA VAL A 32 -22.26 13.72 12.46
C VAL A 32 -23.23 14.49 13.34
N LEU A 33 -22.93 15.76 13.57
CA LEU A 33 -23.78 16.68 14.33
C LEU A 33 -24.39 17.73 13.42
N LEU A 34 -25.65 18.05 13.67
CA LEU A 34 -26.31 19.23 13.12
C LEU A 34 -26.35 20.31 14.20
N LEU A 35 -25.64 21.41 13.97
CA LEU A 35 -25.57 22.55 14.88
C LEU A 35 -26.44 23.70 14.39
N GLY A 36 -27.02 24.46 15.33
CA GLY A 36 -27.64 25.75 15.05
C GLY A 36 -26.64 26.81 14.59
N SER A 37 -27.16 27.94 14.11
CA SER A 37 -26.36 29.10 13.68
C SER A 37 -25.52 29.71 14.80
N ASP A 38 -25.91 29.47 16.06
CA ASP A 38 -25.17 29.89 17.26
C ASP A 38 -24.01 28.96 17.62
N GLY A 39 -23.89 27.81 16.95
CA GLY A 39 -22.87 26.79 17.20
C GLY A 39 -23.05 26.00 18.51
N THR A 40 -24.05 26.30 19.33
CA THR A 40 -24.24 25.66 20.65
C THR A 40 -25.35 24.62 20.63
N ARG A 41 -26.44 24.88 19.90
CA ARG A 41 -27.59 23.98 19.86
C ARG A 41 -27.33 22.78 18.96
N ILE A 42 -27.44 21.57 19.52
CA ILE A 42 -27.29 20.30 18.78
C ILE A 42 -28.68 19.71 18.50
N TYR A 43 -28.96 19.39 17.24
CA TYR A 43 -30.19 18.72 16.83
C TYR A 43 -29.96 17.22 16.67
N SER A 44 -30.82 16.41 17.29
CA SER A 44 -30.71 14.95 17.25
C SER A 44 -31.32 14.39 15.96
N PRO A 45 -30.61 13.48 15.24
CA PRO A 45 -31.18 12.79 14.09
C PRO A 45 -32.07 11.63 14.49
N LYS A 46 -33.04 11.31 13.63
CA LYS A 46 -33.56 9.94 13.52
C LYS A 46 -32.55 9.10 12.71
N SER A 47 -32.16 7.95 13.25
CA SER A 47 -31.25 7.03 12.56
C SER A 47 -32.03 5.89 11.89
N GLU A 48 -31.69 5.58 10.64
CA GLU A 48 -32.29 4.48 9.89
C GLU A 48 -31.17 3.62 9.28
N VAL A 49 -31.22 2.30 9.46
CA VAL A 49 -30.24 1.39 8.87
C VAL A 49 -30.82 0.83 7.57
N LEU A 50 -30.06 0.94 6.49
CA LEU A 50 -30.36 0.35 5.19
C LEU A 50 -29.39 -0.80 4.94
N GLU A 51 -29.81 -2.02 5.30
CA GLU A 51 -28.99 -3.21 5.08
C GLU A 51 -29.15 -3.75 3.66
N ARG A 52 -28.02 -4.02 2.99
CA ARG A 52 -27.96 -4.68 1.69
C ARG A 52 -26.73 -5.58 1.62
N GLU A 53 -26.78 -6.59 0.76
CA GLU A 53 -25.71 -7.59 0.62
C GLU A 53 -24.33 -6.99 0.29
N LEU A 54 -24.26 -5.98 -0.59
CA LEU A 54 -23.01 -5.42 -1.08
C LEU A 54 -22.76 -3.96 -0.68
N PHE A 55 -23.77 -3.27 -0.14
CA PHE A 55 -23.71 -1.83 0.13
C PHE A 55 -24.78 -1.44 1.16
N SER A 56 -24.48 -1.61 2.45
CA SER A 56 -25.31 -1.06 3.52
C SER A 56 -24.98 0.40 3.76
N SER A 57 -25.90 1.13 4.41
CA SER A 57 -25.65 2.49 4.87
C SER A 57 -26.52 2.83 6.07
N THR A 58 -26.07 3.74 6.91
CA THR A 58 -26.90 4.37 7.95
C THR A 58 -27.31 5.76 7.50
N LEU A 59 -28.60 6.08 7.59
CA LEU A 59 -29.12 7.42 7.33
C LEU A 59 -29.30 8.17 8.65
N LYS A 60 -28.85 9.42 8.68
CA LYS A 60 -29.16 10.40 9.71
C LYS A 60 -30.14 11.41 9.12
N VAL A 61 -31.34 11.45 9.67
CA VAL A 61 -32.46 12.24 9.16
C VAL A 61 -32.85 13.30 10.18
N TRP A 62 -32.85 14.56 9.75
CA TRP A 62 -33.34 15.70 10.52
C TRP A 62 -34.47 16.40 9.76
N ASP A 63 -35.33 17.09 10.49
CA ASP A 63 -36.07 18.21 9.91
C ASP A 63 -35.08 19.31 9.53
N HIS A 64 -35.20 19.85 8.33
CA HIS A 64 -34.33 20.91 7.88
C HIS A 64 -34.65 22.21 8.62
N ILE A 65 -33.61 22.86 9.12
CA ILE A 65 -33.70 24.13 9.82
C ILE A 65 -32.71 25.07 9.14
N GLU A 66 -33.18 26.25 8.76
CA GLU A 66 -32.37 27.28 8.09
C GLU A 66 -31.21 27.73 8.99
N GLY A 67 -30.05 27.98 8.39
CA GLY A 67 -28.85 28.42 9.11
C GLY A 67 -28.15 27.35 9.94
N THR A 68 -28.54 26.07 9.82
CA THR A 68 -27.82 24.96 10.48
C THR A 68 -26.55 24.54 9.74
N HIS A 69 -25.61 23.96 10.48
CA HIS A 69 -24.31 23.53 9.98
C HIS A 69 -24.01 22.08 10.39
N LEU A 70 -23.42 21.30 9.49
CA LEU A 70 -22.92 19.96 9.78
C LEU A 70 -21.48 20.00 10.28
N HIS A 71 -21.22 19.25 11.36
CA HIS A 71 -19.88 19.01 11.90
C HIS A 71 -19.65 17.51 12.09
N LEU A 72 -18.40 17.09 11.95
CA LEU A 72 -17.92 15.80 12.43
C LEU A 72 -17.38 16.00 13.84
N GLN A 73 -17.88 15.24 14.81
CA GLN A 73 -17.33 15.19 16.16
C GLN A 73 -16.52 13.90 16.33
N ILE A 74 -15.34 14.05 16.92
CA ILE A 74 -14.43 12.95 17.24
C ILE A 74 -14.19 12.99 18.75
N ALA A 75 -14.44 11.86 19.41
CA ALA A 75 -14.16 11.73 20.83
C ALA A 75 -12.66 11.85 21.10
N THR A 76 -12.29 12.45 22.23
CA THR A 76 -10.91 12.60 22.69
C THR A 76 -10.64 11.71 23.91
N LEU A 77 -9.37 11.39 24.14
CA LEU A 77 -8.92 10.69 25.35
C LEU A 77 -9.10 11.59 26.58
N GLU A 78 -8.81 12.88 26.42
CA GLU A 78 -8.91 13.90 27.47
C GLU A 78 -9.40 15.23 26.90
N GLY A 79 -10.26 15.93 27.65
CA GLY A 79 -10.79 17.24 27.31
C GLY A 79 -11.99 17.22 26.36
N GLU A 80 -12.24 18.34 25.69
CA GLU A 80 -13.36 18.50 24.77
C GLU A 80 -13.17 17.68 23.47
N PRO A 81 -14.25 17.16 22.87
CA PRO A 81 -14.20 16.49 21.57
C PRO A 81 -13.67 17.41 20.45
N ILE A 82 -12.95 16.82 19.48
CA ILE A 82 -12.53 17.55 18.28
C ILE A 82 -13.77 17.75 17.39
N ARG A 83 -14.08 19.00 17.03
CA ARG A 83 -15.19 19.35 16.13
C ARG A 83 -14.65 19.89 14.81
N LEU A 84 -14.96 19.18 13.73
CA LEU A 84 -14.49 19.48 12.40
C LEU A 84 -15.66 19.95 11.51
N PRO A 85 -15.58 21.13 10.88
CA PRO A 85 -16.65 21.61 10.01
C PRO A 85 -16.76 20.75 8.74
N LEU A 86 -18.01 20.42 8.36
CA LEU A 86 -18.32 19.66 7.14
C LEU A 86 -19.04 20.53 6.10
N LEU A 87 -20.18 21.11 6.49
CA LEU A 87 -21.05 21.88 5.59
C LEU A 87 -21.81 22.98 6.35
N SER A 88 -21.57 24.25 6.01
CA SER A 88 -22.28 25.37 6.64
C SER A 88 -23.61 25.74 5.96
N GLY A 89 -23.83 25.34 4.70
CA GLY A 89 -25.03 25.65 3.94
C GLY A 89 -25.90 24.41 3.72
N THR A 90 -26.52 23.89 4.79
CA THR A 90 -27.45 22.76 4.67
C THR A 90 -28.67 23.16 3.85
N LYS A 91 -29.26 22.21 3.14
CA LYS A 91 -30.47 22.42 2.33
C LYS A 91 -31.45 21.28 2.56
N VAL A 92 -32.72 21.51 2.23
CA VAL A 92 -33.69 20.44 2.07
C VAL A 92 -33.17 19.48 0.98
N THR A 93 -33.09 18.19 1.31
CA THR A 93 -32.67 17.14 0.39
C THR A 93 -33.74 16.06 0.31
N PRO A 94 -34.36 15.84 -0.86
CA PRO A 94 -35.32 14.77 -1.03
C PRO A 94 -34.63 13.40 -0.90
N ARG A 95 -35.33 12.45 -0.28
CA ARG A 95 -34.86 11.07 -0.14
C ARG A 95 -34.63 10.43 -1.51
N GLN A 96 -33.47 9.79 -1.66
CA GLN A 96 -33.08 9.09 -2.87
C GLN A 96 -33.17 7.57 -2.71
N ALA A 97 -33.29 6.84 -3.82
CA ALA A 97 -33.39 5.37 -3.80
C ALA A 97 -32.04 4.66 -3.68
N ASP A 98 -30.97 5.24 -4.24
CA ASP A 98 -29.62 4.64 -4.26
C ASP A 98 -28.63 5.38 -3.35
N ALA A 99 -28.17 6.56 -3.75
CA ALA A 99 -27.27 7.41 -2.96
C ALA A 99 -27.97 8.72 -2.56
N GLN A 100 -27.87 9.11 -1.29
CA GLN A 100 -28.43 10.38 -0.82
C GLN A 100 -27.58 11.57 -1.28
N PHE A 101 -28.20 12.74 -1.33
CA PHE A 101 -27.53 13.98 -1.78
C PHE A 101 -26.43 14.49 -0.84
N ASN A 102 -26.44 14.04 0.41
CA ASN A 102 -25.33 14.23 1.34
C ASN A 102 -24.79 12.87 1.75
N GLN A 103 -23.49 12.67 1.62
CA GLN A 103 -22.86 11.38 1.87
C GLN A 103 -21.50 11.52 2.54
N ILE A 104 -21.30 10.71 3.57
CA ILE A 104 -20.02 10.47 4.23
C ILE A 104 -19.63 9.01 4.01
N VAL A 105 -18.34 8.80 3.78
CA VAL A 105 -17.77 7.50 3.46
C VAL A 105 -16.67 7.20 4.49
N PRO A 106 -16.91 6.25 5.39
CA PRO A 106 -15.88 5.68 6.24
C PRO A 106 -14.85 4.92 5.41
N VAL A 107 -13.58 5.27 5.56
CA VAL A 107 -12.48 4.66 4.80
C VAL A 107 -11.36 4.15 5.69
N LEU A 108 -10.70 3.10 5.22
CA LEU A 108 -9.37 2.70 5.67
C LEU A 108 -8.30 3.17 4.66
N PRO A 109 -7.20 3.76 5.12
CA PRO A 109 -6.02 4.01 4.30
C PRO A 109 -5.34 2.70 3.88
N PHE A 110 -5.33 2.44 2.57
CA PHE A 110 -4.56 1.38 1.94
C PHE A 110 -3.37 1.97 1.18
N VAL A 111 -2.34 1.16 0.95
CA VAL A 111 -1.21 1.47 0.06
C VAL A 111 -0.98 0.28 -0.87
N ALA A 112 -0.24 0.50 -1.96
CA ALA A 112 0.16 -0.56 -2.86
C ALA A 112 1.39 -1.29 -2.32
N LEU A 113 1.40 -2.63 -2.35
CA LEU A 113 2.57 -3.42 -1.95
C LEU A 113 3.11 -4.28 -3.11
N PRO A 114 3.84 -3.68 -4.06
CA PRO A 114 4.45 -4.38 -5.18
C PRO A 114 5.73 -5.12 -4.78
N GLY A 115 6.05 -6.16 -5.55
CA GLY A 115 7.34 -6.83 -5.53
C GLY A 115 8.45 -6.07 -6.27
N SER A 116 9.64 -6.65 -6.28
CA SER A 116 10.88 -6.07 -6.83
C SER A 116 11.24 -6.56 -8.23
N LYS A 117 10.59 -7.63 -8.70
CA LYS A 117 11.03 -8.39 -9.89
C LYS A 117 10.55 -7.81 -11.21
N THR A 118 9.58 -6.90 -11.19
CA THR A 118 9.06 -6.24 -12.38
C THR A 118 8.44 -4.88 -12.04
N VAL A 119 8.47 -3.96 -13.00
CA VAL A 119 7.73 -2.69 -12.94
C VAL A 119 6.24 -2.85 -13.25
N ASP A 120 5.85 -3.99 -13.81
CA ASP A 120 4.47 -4.30 -14.16
C ASP A 120 3.63 -4.72 -12.96
N ASP A 121 4.27 -5.01 -11.83
CA ASP A 121 3.63 -5.26 -10.55
C ASP A 121 3.18 -3.93 -9.95
N MET A 122 1.87 -3.69 -9.99
CA MET A 122 1.23 -2.50 -9.45
C MET A 122 0.92 -2.61 -7.94
N GLY A 123 1.22 -3.76 -7.33
CA GLY A 123 0.99 -4.09 -5.94
C GLY A 123 -0.47 -4.38 -5.61
N THR A 124 -0.69 -5.38 -4.77
CA THR A 124 -2.00 -5.59 -4.13
C THR A 124 -2.26 -4.50 -3.08
N PRO A 125 -3.51 -4.04 -2.90
CA PRO A 125 -3.87 -3.12 -1.82
C PRO A 125 -3.69 -3.77 -0.45
N VAL A 126 -2.90 -3.14 0.42
CA VAL A 126 -2.68 -3.54 1.81
C VAL A 126 -2.91 -2.36 2.74
N LEU A 127 -3.21 -2.59 4.02
CA LEU A 127 -3.35 -1.47 4.97
C LEU A 127 -2.07 -0.63 5.03
N ALA A 128 -2.19 0.68 5.17
CA ALA A 128 -1.05 1.56 5.42
C ALA A 128 -0.30 1.11 6.70
N ARG A 129 1.01 1.29 6.71
CA ARG A 129 1.85 1.02 7.89
C ARG A 129 1.77 2.18 8.89
N GLY A 130 2.41 2.03 10.04
CA GLY A 130 2.52 3.11 11.03
C GLY A 130 3.10 4.39 10.42
N GLY A 131 2.56 5.54 10.84
CA GLY A 131 2.81 6.85 10.25
C GLY A 131 1.61 7.77 10.45
N TYR A 132 1.37 8.65 9.48
CA TYR A 132 0.37 9.71 9.54
C TYR A 132 -0.46 9.79 8.26
N VAL A 133 -1.75 10.07 8.41
CA VAL A 133 -2.65 10.44 7.29
C VAL A 133 -3.02 11.90 7.41
N TYR A 134 -2.87 12.63 6.31
CA TYR A 134 -3.29 14.00 6.18
C TYR A 134 -4.50 14.06 5.27
N VAL A 135 -5.52 14.79 5.71
CA VAL A 135 -6.72 15.09 4.92
C VAL A 135 -6.79 16.59 4.74
N PHE A 136 -6.63 17.04 3.52
CA PHE A 136 -6.91 18.41 3.10
C PHE A 136 -8.35 18.48 2.62
N TYR A 137 -9.12 19.42 3.16
CA TYR A 137 -10.50 19.68 2.76
C TYR A 137 -10.65 21.19 2.58
N GLN A 138 -11.17 21.61 1.41
CA GLN A 138 -11.24 23.04 1.05
C GLN A 138 -9.87 23.71 1.11
N GLU A 139 -8.84 23.02 0.58
CA GLU A 139 -7.45 23.50 0.45
C GLU A 139 -6.73 23.74 1.78
N LYS A 140 -7.36 23.38 2.91
CA LYS A 140 -6.82 23.48 4.26
C LYS A 140 -6.63 22.11 4.88
N LEU A 141 -5.58 21.96 5.69
CA LEU A 141 -5.42 20.78 6.52
C LEU A 141 -6.62 20.70 7.47
N TRP A 142 -7.41 19.64 7.29
CA TRP A 142 -8.66 19.40 8.00
C TRP A 142 -8.49 18.31 9.05
N ARG A 143 -7.77 17.24 8.73
CA ARG A 143 -7.39 16.19 9.69
C ARG A 143 -5.94 15.81 9.53
N GLU A 144 -5.29 15.58 10.67
CA GLU A 144 -4.02 14.90 10.79
C GLU A 144 -4.24 13.74 11.75
N LEU A 145 -3.98 12.52 11.31
CA LEU A 145 -4.22 11.31 12.08
C LEU A 145 -2.95 10.49 12.19
N GLU A 146 -2.60 10.07 13.40
CA GLU A 146 -1.56 9.08 13.64
C GLU A 146 -2.12 7.66 13.45
N ILE A 147 -1.40 6.80 12.72
CA ILE A 147 -1.73 5.40 12.50
C ILE A 147 -0.97 4.55 13.50
N HIS A 148 -1.68 3.87 14.39
CA HIS A 148 -1.12 2.84 15.25
C HIS A 148 -1.41 1.47 14.66
N VAL A 149 -0.39 0.62 14.57
CA VAL A 149 -0.50 -0.74 14.02
C VAL A 149 -0.43 -1.73 15.18
N SER A 150 -1.41 -2.63 15.24
CA SER A 150 -1.46 -3.73 16.22
C SER A 150 -1.77 -5.05 15.53
N GLU A 151 -1.67 -6.16 16.27
CA GLU A 151 -2.07 -7.49 15.78
C GLU A 151 -3.57 -7.56 15.40
N ASN A 152 -4.41 -6.71 16.01
CA ASN A 152 -5.85 -6.64 15.77
C ASN A 152 -6.24 -5.69 14.63
N GLY A 153 -5.25 -5.11 13.93
CA GLY A 153 -5.44 -4.13 12.88
C GLY A 153 -4.99 -2.72 13.27
N ASN A 154 -5.27 -1.77 12.39
CA ASN A 154 -4.87 -0.39 12.55
C ASN A 154 -5.92 0.42 13.32
N THR A 155 -5.47 1.35 14.14
CA THR A 155 -6.30 2.42 14.69
C THR A 155 -5.79 3.79 14.24
N TYR A 156 -6.71 4.75 14.14
CA TYR A 156 -6.41 6.11 13.68
C TYR A 156 -6.74 7.10 14.79
N HIS A 157 -5.78 7.97 15.13
CA HIS A 157 -5.90 8.90 16.25
C HIS A 157 -5.74 10.34 15.76
N ASP A 158 -6.82 11.11 15.81
CA ASP A 158 -6.79 12.50 15.37
C ASP A 158 -5.95 13.39 16.29
N ILE A 159 -5.21 14.30 15.66
CA ILE A 159 -4.58 15.45 16.27
C ILE A 159 -5.56 16.62 16.16
N ASP A 160 -5.76 17.37 17.25
CA ASP A 160 -6.54 18.61 17.22
C ASP A 160 -5.76 19.72 16.50
N VAL A 161 -5.76 19.66 15.17
CA VAL A 161 -5.04 20.58 14.27
C VAL A 161 -5.34 22.04 14.59
N ALA A 162 -6.55 22.35 15.07
CA ALA A 162 -6.97 23.71 15.40
C ALA A 162 -6.12 24.30 16.55
N ARG A 163 -5.72 23.49 17.54
CA ARG A 163 -4.84 23.92 18.64
C ARG A 163 -3.44 24.27 18.18
N TYR A 164 -2.99 23.68 17.07
CA TYR A 164 -1.67 23.89 16.50
C TYR A 164 -1.65 24.94 15.38
N ARG A 165 -2.79 25.53 15.04
CA ARG A 165 -2.90 26.54 14.00
C ARG A 165 -2.86 27.95 14.60
N GLN A 166 -2.07 28.82 14.00
CA GLN A 166 -1.96 30.25 14.33
C GLN A 166 -2.29 31.12 13.11
N GLN A 167 -2.40 32.44 13.29
CA GLN A 167 -2.67 33.37 12.19
C GLN A 167 -1.62 33.30 11.07
N SER A 168 -0.35 33.05 11.43
CA SER A 168 0.76 33.01 10.48
C SER A 168 1.09 31.61 9.94
N GLY A 169 0.43 30.54 10.40
CA GLY A 169 0.80 29.17 10.01
C GLY A 169 0.53 28.12 11.09
N PHE A 170 1.45 27.18 11.26
CA PHE A 170 1.38 26.14 12.28
C PHE A 170 2.45 26.32 13.37
N LEU A 171 2.13 25.87 14.58
CA LEU A 171 3.11 25.73 15.65
C LEU A 171 4.18 24.71 15.24
N ALA A 172 5.44 25.09 15.43
CA ALA A 172 6.59 24.21 15.29
C ALA A 172 6.60 23.10 16.36
N GLY A 173 7.25 21.99 16.03
CA GLY A 173 7.40 20.84 16.91
C GLY A 173 6.31 19.79 16.82
N GLU A 174 6.38 18.83 17.74
CA GLU A 174 5.50 17.66 17.80
C GLU A 174 4.04 18.07 18.05
N ARG A 175 3.13 17.52 17.25
CA ARG A 175 1.69 17.65 17.45
C ARG A 175 1.15 16.31 17.95
N LYS A 176 0.61 16.30 19.16
CA LYS A 176 0.20 15.09 19.86
C LYS A 176 -1.22 14.67 19.48
N ALA A 177 -1.41 13.38 19.23
CA ALA A 177 -2.73 12.81 19.01
C ALA A 177 -3.54 12.83 20.31
N THR A 178 -4.77 13.35 20.24
CA THR A 178 -5.68 13.44 21.39
C THR A 178 -7.00 12.74 21.13
N GLY A 179 -7.31 12.39 19.89
CA GLY A 179 -8.48 11.60 19.51
C GLY A 179 -8.43 10.17 20.05
N GLN A 180 -9.61 9.64 20.41
CA GLN A 180 -9.75 8.22 20.73
C GLN A 180 -9.46 7.36 19.50
N ALA A 181 -9.12 6.09 19.73
CA ALA A 181 -8.81 5.14 18.68
C ALA A 181 -10.01 4.94 17.74
N LEU A 182 -9.84 5.30 16.47
CA LEU A 182 -10.83 5.12 15.43
C LEU A 182 -10.54 3.86 14.61
N GLU A 183 -11.60 3.15 14.21
CA GLU A 183 -11.51 1.97 13.35
C GLU A 183 -11.53 2.32 11.86
N ASP A 184 -11.97 3.53 11.51
CA ASP A 184 -12.07 4.05 10.14
C ASP A 184 -12.11 5.58 10.17
N ILE A 185 -11.85 6.21 9.01
CA ILE A 185 -11.78 7.66 8.86
C ILE A 185 -13.01 8.14 8.08
N TRP A 186 -13.88 8.94 8.69
CA TRP A 186 -15.05 9.48 8.01
C TRP A 186 -14.69 10.66 7.12
N LEU A 187 -14.99 10.53 5.82
CA LEU A 187 -14.68 11.54 4.82
C LEU A 187 -15.94 11.99 4.07
N PRO A 188 -16.07 13.30 3.74
CA PRO A 188 -17.21 13.79 2.99
C PRO A 188 -17.08 13.46 1.49
N ALA A 189 -18.13 12.88 0.90
CA ALA A 189 -18.17 12.51 -0.52
C ALA A 189 -19.09 13.43 -1.33
N LEU A 190 -20.30 13.67 -0.83
CA LEU A 190 -21.34 14.47 -1.49
C LEU A 190 -21.95 15.47 -0.50
N TRP A 191 -22.19 16.69 -0.96
CA TRP A 191 -23.00 17.69 -0.26
C TRP A 191 -23.97 18.35 -1.23
N ASN A 192 -25.25 18.42 -0.86
CA ASN A 192 -26.30 19.06 -1.66
C ASN A 192 -26.31 18.58 -3.13
N ASN A 193 -26.11 17.28 -3.35
CA ASN A 193 -26.02 16.63 -4.67
C ASN A 193 -24.82 17.08 -5.52
N ARG A 194 -23.73 17.52 -4.87
CA ARG A 194 -22.48 17.88 -5.54
C ARG A 194 -21.32 17.12 -4.93
N HIS A 195 -20.40 16.67 -5.79
CA HIS A 195 -19.15 16.07 -5.36
C HIS A 195 -18.31 17.08 -4.58
N VAL A 196 -17.67 16.60 -3.52
CA VAL A 196 -16.61 17.33 -2.84
C VAL A 196 -15.38 17.34 -3.74
N GLN A 197 -15.03 18.51 -4.30
CA GLN A 197 -13.95 18.64 -5.29
C GLN A 197 -12.55 18.86 -4.68
N THR A 198 -12.47 19.24 -3.40
CA THR A 198 -11.23 19.70 -2.75
C THR A 198 -10.81 18.80 -1.58
N LEU A 199 -11.14 17.51 -1.66
CA LEU A 199 -10.69 16.51 -0.70
C LEU A 199 -9.45 15.80 -1.23
N GLN A 200 -8.33 15.95 -0.54
CA GLN A 200 -7.04 15.39 -0.94
C GLN A 200 -6.40 14.71 0.26
N LEU A 201 -5.82 13.53 0.05
CA LEU A 201 -5.25 12.70 1.09
C LEU A 201 -3.80 12.35 0.79
N CYS A 202 -2.98 12.27 1.83
CA CYS A 202 -1.66 11.66 1.70
C CYS A 202 -1.27 10.89 2.96
N PHE A 203 -0.46 9.85 2.77
CA PHE A 203 0.19 9.12 3.85
C PHE A 203 1.66 9.55 3.95
N SER A 204 2.16 9.73 5.17
CA SER A 204 3.57 9.99 5.46
C SER A 204 4.04 9.09 6.61
N GLU A 205 5.26 8.57 6.53
CA GLU A 205 5.84 7.82 7.65
C GLU A 205 6.17 8.71 8.85
N ILE A 206 6.50 9.97 8.60
CA ILE A 206 6.85 10.95 9.62
C ILE A 206 5.76 11.99 9.75
N GLN A 207 5.68 12.61 10.92
CA GLN A 207 4.86 13.79 11.11
C GLN A 207 5.44 14.93 10.25
N LEU A 208 4.63 15.49 9.33
CA LEU A 208 5.06 16.60 8.48
C LEU A 208 5.37 17.83 9.33
N SER A 209 6.46 18.53 9.02
CA SER A 209 6.82 19.77 9.73
C SER A 209 5.79 20.88 9.49
N ALA A 210 5.75 21.86 10.40
CA ALA A 210 4.90 23.04 10.27
C ALA A 210 5.11 23.75 8.91
N ALA A 211 6.38 23.95 8.52
CA ALA A 211 6.75 24.56 7.24
C ALA A 211 6.22 23.76 6.04
N ARG A 212 6.25 22.42 6.11
CA ARG A 212 5.72 21.56 5.05
C ARG A 212 4.22 21.66 4.94
N LEU A 213 3.50 21.64 6.06
CA LEU A 213 2.04 21.81 6.09
C LEU A 213 1.63 23.16 5.49
N GLU A 214 2.32 24.23 5.85
CA GLU A 214 2.07 25.55 5.26
C GLU A 214 2.32 25.57 3.76
N ARG A 215 3.40 24.95 3.28
CA ARG A 215 3.69 24.85 1.85
C ARG A 215 2.56 24.13 1.12
N LEU A 216 2.08 23.02 1.65
CA LEU A 216 0.99 22.24 1.05
C LEU A 216 -0.35 23.00 1.07
N GLU A 217 -0.64 23.84 2.07
CA GLU A 217 -1.83 24.70 2.03
C GLU A 217 -1.70 25.86 1.01
N LYS A 218 -0.51 26.46 0.89
CA LYS A 218 -0.26 27.65 0.06
C LYS A 218 -0.04 27.33 -1.42
N ASP A 219 0.51 26.16 -1.75
CA ASP A 219 0.88 25.76 -3.11
C ASP A 219 0.05 24.55 -3.57
N ALA A 220 -0.98 24.82 -4.37
CA ALA A 220 -1.86 23.80 -4.93
C ALA A 220 -1.10 22.79 -5.81
N VAL A 221 -0.07 23.22 -6.55
CA VAL A 221 0.69 22.30 -7.42
C VAL A 221 1.48 21.30 -6.60
N SER A 222 2.16 21.76 -5.55
CA SER A 222 2.86 20.87 -4.62
C SER A 222 1.89 19.90 -3.94
N ARG A 223 0.70 20.38 -3.55
CA ARG A 223 -0.34 19.56 -2.92
C ARG A 223 -0.88 18.49 -3.88
N ASP A 224 -1.18 18.85 -5.12
CA ASP A 224 -1.68 17.93 -6.16
C ASP A 224 -0.64 16.86 -6.54
N GLN A 225 0.65 17.20 -6.52
CA GLN A 225 1.72 16.24 -6.76
C GLN A 225 1.93 15.28 -5.58
N ARG A 226 1.62 15.71 -4.35
CA ARG A 226 1.85 14.94 -3.11
C ARG A 226 0.65 14.09 -2.71
N CYS A 227 -0.56 14.58 -2.96
CA CYS A 227 -1.80 14.01 -2.45
C CYS A 227 -2.59 13.29 -3.55
N THR A 228 -3.43 12.36 -3.14
CA THR A 228 -4.41 11.67 -3.99
C THR A 228 -5.81 12.21 -3.72
N SER A 229 -6.64 12.29 -4.76
CA SER A 229 -8.03 12.74 -4.67
C SER A 229 -8.98 11.63 -5.14
N PRO A 230 -9.18 10.56 -4.35
CA PRO A 230 -10.06 9.47 -4.75
C PRO A 230 -11.51 9.94 -4.82
N ASP A 231 -12.26 9.48 -5.83
CA ASP A 231 -13.71 9.65 -5.86
C ASP A 231 -14.33 8.76 -4.79
N LEU A 232 -14.81 9.41 -3.73
CA LEU A 232 -15.43 8.72 -2.60
C LEU A 232 -16.88 8.33 -2.87
N SER A 233 -17.54 8.85 -3.90
CA SER A 233 -18.97 8.63 -4.10
C SER A 233 -19.30 7.14 -4.13
N GLY A 234 -20.14 6.71 -3.19
CA GLY A 234 -20.53 5.32 -3.00
C GLY A 234 -22.00 5.14 -3.36
N SER A 235 -22.29 4.16 -4.21
CA SER A 235 -23.68 3.74 -4.46
C SER A 235 -23.70 2.25 -4.82
N LYS A 236 -24.86 1.61 -4.66
CA LYS A 236 -25.01 0.20 -5.04
C LYS A 236 -24.73 0.03 -6.53
N MET A 237 -25.26 0.92 -7.36
CA MET A 237 -25.07 0.88 -8.81
C MET A 237 -23.59 1.06 -9.16
N ARG A 238 -22.95 2.12 -8.64
CA ARG A 238 -21.54 2.41 -8.94
C ARG A 238 -20.60 1.28 -8.52
N PHE A 239 -20.73 0.77 -7.30
CA PHE A 239 -19.87 -0.31 -6.83
C PHE A 239 -20.11 -1.62 -7.59
N THR A 240 -21.35 -1.87 -8.01
CA THR A 240 -21.66 -3.01 -8.89
C THR A 240 -20.93 -2.86 -10.23
N ASP A 241 -21.03 -1.70 -10.87
CA ASP A 241 -20.42 -1.46 -12.18
C ASP A 241 -18.89 -1.53 -12.14
N LEU A 242 -18.28 -0.95 -11.10
CA LEU A 242 -16.83 -0.89 -10.97
C LEU A 242 -16.20 -2.22 -10.54
N TYR A 243 -16.89 -3.03 -9.72
CA TYR A 243 -16.23 -4.11 -8.99
C TYR A 243 -16.89 -5.48 -9.08
N LYS A 244 -18.17 -5.58 -9.42
CA LYS A 244 -18.82 -6.90 -9.49
C LYS A 244 -18.23 -7.73 -10.63
N GLY A 245 -17.75 -8.93 -10.30
CA GLY A 245 -17.14 -9.84 -11.26
C GLY A 245 -15.78 -9.37 -11.80
N LYS A 246 -15.17 -8.35 -11.17
CA LYS A 246 -13.80 -7.92 -11.48
C LYS A 246 -12.80 -8.68 -10.60
N PRO A 247 -11.51 -8.76 -11.00
CA PRO A 247 -10.45 -9.34 -10.18
C PRO A 247 -10.43 -8.74 -8.76
N ASP A 248 -10.42 -9.59 -7.74
CA ASP A 248 -10.23 -9.18 -6.35
C ASP A 248 -8.73 -9.10 -6.00
N GLY A 249 -8.43 -8.76 -4.75
CA GLY A 249 -7.07 -8.60 -4.25
C GLY A 249 -6.25 -9.89 -4.26
N LYS A 250 -6.91 -11.06 -4.19
CA LYS A 250 -6.24 -12.35 -4.32
C LYS A 250 -5.86 -12.60 -5.77
N ALA A 251 -6.77 -12.37 -6.71
CA ALA A 251 -6.48 -12.43 -8.14
C ALA A 251 -5.37 -11.45 -8.55
N MET A 252 -5.35 -10.24 -7.97
CA MET A 252 -4.24 -9.29 -8.13
C MET A 252 -2.92 -9.86 -7.62
N LEU A 253 -2.90 -10.41 -6.40
CA LEU A 253 -1.70 -10.98 -5.79
C LEU A 253 -1.14 -12.13 -6.64
N ASP A 254 -1.98 -13.06 -7.04
CA ASP A 254 -1.59 -14.23 -7.83
C ASP A 254 -1.02 -13.80 -9.20
N ALA A 255 -1.67 -12.84 -9.86
CA ALA A 255 -1.23 -12.36 -11.15
C ALA A 255 0.07 -11.55 -11.11
N PHE A 256 0.21 -10.63 -10.15
CA PHE A 256 1.42 -9.82 -10.02
C PHE A 256 2.62 -10.65 -9.56
N SER A 257 2.43 -11.53 -8.58
CA SER A 257 3.52 -12.35 -8.05
C SER A 257 4.00 -13.46 -9.00
N GLY A 258 3.11 -13.94 -9.87
CA GLY A 258 3.41 -14.95 -10.89
C GLY A 258 3.79 -14.37 -12.25
N PHE A 259 3.86 -13.04 -12.40
CA PHE A 259 4.04 -12.39 -13.70
C PHE A 259 5.43 -12.64 -14.28
N ASP A 260 5.46 -13.10 -15.54
CA ASP A 260 6.67 -13.18 -16.35
C ASP A 260 6.54 -12.24 -17.54
N ALA A 261 7.26 -11.11 -17.47
CA ALA A 261 7.28 -10.10 -18.53
C ALA A 261 7.73 -10.65 -19.89
N LYS A 262 8.45 -11.77 -19.93
CA LYS A 262 8.94 -12.39 -21.16
C LYS A 262 7.91 -13.29 -21.84
N ASN A 263 6.79 -13.58 -21.17
CA ASN A 263 5.72 -14.42 -21.69
C ASN A 263 4.59 -13.56 -22.29
N PRO A 264 4.40 -13.54 -23.63
CA PRO A 264 3.35 -12.74 -24.27
C PRO A 264 1.93 -13.06 -23.78
N PHE A 265 1.68 -14.32 -23.38
CA PHE A 265 0.38 -14.73 -22.84
C PHE A 265 0.13 -14.14 -21.46
N ALA A 266 1.18 -14.06 -20.62
CA ALA A 266 1.10 -13.42 -19.31
C ALA A 266 0.80 -11.91 -19.44
N GLN A 267 1.35 -11.25 -20.46
CA GLN A 267 1.07 -9.83 -20.75
C GLN A 267 -0.40 -9.57 -21.12
N ALA A 268 -1.05 -10.48 -21.84
CA ALA A 268 -2.47 -10.33 -22.18
C ALA A 268 -3.37 -10.55 -20.95
N LEU A 269 -3.04 -11.54 -20.10
CA LEU A 269 -3.82 -11.88 -18.91
C LEU A 269 -3.77 -10.82 -17.81
N ILE A 270 -2.67 -10.04 -17.71
CA ILE A 270 -2.51 -9.04 -16.65
C ILE A 270 -3.27 -7.73 -16.93
N ALA A 271 -3.62 -7.43 -18.18
CA ALA A 271 -4.27 -6.19 -18.58
C ALA A 271 -5.59 -5.87 -17.82
N PRO A 272 -6.58 -6.79 -17.73
CA PRO A 272 -7.79 -6.52 -16.95
C PRO A 272 -7.51 -6.33 -15.46
N ILE A 273 -6.48 -6.99 -14.93
CA ILE A 273 -6.07 -6.90 -13.53
C ILE A 273 -5.47 -5.52 -13.25
N LYS A 274 -4.60 -5.03 -14.14
CA LYS A 274 -4.07 -3.66 -14.09
C LYS A 274 -5.18 -2.62 -14.17
N ALA A 275 -6.16 -2.81 -15.04
CA ALA A 275 -7.30 -1.90 -15.17
C ALA A 275 -8.12 -1.83 -13.86
N THR A 276 -8.45 -2.97 -13.25
CA THR A 276 -9.14 -2.98 -11.95
C THR A 276 -8.28 -2.35 -10.87
N ARG A 277 -6.98 -2.65 -10.83
CA ARG A 277 -6.05 -2.06 -9.86
C ARG A 277 -5.93 -0.54 -10.01
N LEU A 278 -5.94 0.01 -11.22
CA LEU A 278 -6.01 1.45 -11.48
C LEU A 278 -7.34 2.04 -11.00
N ASN A 279 -8.46 1.35 -11.18
CA ASN A 279 -9.75 1.83 -10.63
C ASN A 279 -9.70 2.00 -9.10
N LEU A 280 -9.00 1.12 -8.38
CA LEU A 280 -8.81 1.26 -6.93
C LEU A 280 -7.97 2.49 -6.54
N GLN A 281 -7.10 2.96 -7.43
CA GLN A 281 -6.27 4.15 -7.19
C GLN A 281 -7.09 5.44 -7.25
N TYR A 282 -8.14 5.48 -8.08
CA TYR A 282 -8.92 6.70 -8.32
C TYR A 282 -10.26 6.72 -7.57
N ASN A 283 -10.63 5.66 -6.86
CA ASN A 283 -11.96 5.52 -6.25
C ASN A 283 -11.86 4.89 -4.86
N ALA A 284 -12.79 5.26 -3.98
CA ALA A 284 -13.08 4.44 -2.81
C ALA A 284 -13.60 3.07 -3.28
N PHE A 285 -13.13 2.00 -2.63
CA PHE A 285 -13.48 0.63 -2.98
C PHE A 285 -13.93 -0.17 -1.76
N PRO A 286 -14.88 -1.12 -1.88
CA PRO A 286 -15.24 -1.99 -0.77
C PRO A 286 -14.03 -2.75 -0.23
N VAL A 287 -13.84 -2.76 1.10
CA VAL A 287 -12.76 -3.53 1.74
C VAL A 287 -12.83 -5.02 1.40
N SER A 288 -14.03 -5.53 1.08
CA SER A 288 -14.24 -6.89 0.61
C SER A 288 -13.41 -7.27 -0.63
N LEU A 289 -12.95 -6.28 -1.43
CA LEU A 289 -12.09 -6.51 -2.58
C LEU A 289 -10.62 -6.72 -2.22
N ALA A 290 -10.14 -6.23 -1.08
CA ALA A 290 -8.75 -6.45 -0.69
C ALA A 290 -8.54 -7.93 -0.33
N ALA A 291 -7.32 -8.45 -0.55
CA ALA A 291 -6.98 -9.79 -0.09
C ALA A 291 -7.02 -9.85 1.45
N PRO A 292 -7.39 -11.00 2.05
CA PRO A 292 -7.18 -11.21 3.48
C PRO A 292 -5.71 -11.03 3.82
N GLN A 293 -5.42 -10.35 4.93
CA GLN A 293 -4.04 -9.99 5.27
C GLN A 293 -3.77 -10.00 6.77
N ARG A 294 -2.52 -10.24 7.14
CA ARG A 294 -2.02 -10.09 8.52
C ARG A 294 -1.68 -8.62 8.83
N ALA A 295 -1.41 -8.33 10.10
CA ALA A 295 -0.88 -7.04 10.49
C ALA A 295 0.47 -6.74 9.81
N ARG A 296 0.69 -5.48 9.43
CA ARG A 296 1.91 -5.05 8.71
C ARG A 296 3.14 -5.29 9.58
N GLN A 297 4.21 -5.80 8.97
CA GLN A 297 5.53 -5.95 9.58
C GLN A 297 6.61 -5.40 8.63
N PRO A 298 6.72 -4.07 8.48
CA PRO A 298 7.57 -3.46 7.45
C PRO A 298 9.03 -3.88 7.51
N GLY A 299 9.56 -4.21 8.69
CA GLY A 299 10.92 -4.73 8.85
C GLY A 299 11.13 -6.05 8.09
N TYR A 300 10.23 -7.02 8.29
CA TYR A 300 10.28 -8.32 7.63
C TYR A 300 9.90 -8.21 6.15
N GLU A 301 8.88 -7.41 5.82
CA GLU A 301 8.44 -7.19 4.44
C GLU A 301 9.57 -6.73 3.52
N ARG A 302 10.46 -5.84 3.98
CA ARG A 302 11.58 -5.36 3.13
C ARG A 302 12.62 -6.44 2.81
N LEU A 303 12.66 -7.53 3.57
CA LEU A 303 13.53 -8.68 3.31
C LEU A 303 13.01 -9.57 2.16
N LEU A 304 11.81 -9.31 1.65
CA LEU A 304 11.17 -10.16 0.65
C LEU A 304 11.16 -9.47 -0.71
N ASP A 305 11.37 -10.22 -1.78
CA ASP A 305 11.15 -9.76 -3.15
C ASP A 305 9.68 -9.49 -3.43
N HIS A 306 8.76 -10.28 -2.87
CA HIS A 306 7.33 -10.05 -3.01
C HIS A 306 6.59 -10.01 -1.65
N PRO A 307 6.70 -8.90 -0.90
CA PRO A 307 6.19 -8.81 0.47
C PRO A 307 4.69 -9.06 0.62
N ALA A 308 3.88 -8.77 -0.40
CA ALA A 308 2.44 -9.05 -0.31
C ALA A 308 2.08 -10.54 -0.27
N ARG A 309 2.96 -11.46 -0.73
CA ARG A 309 2.72 -12.91 -0.60
C ARG A 309 2.80 -13.34 0.85
N TYR A 310 3.76 -12.78 1.59
CA TYR A 310 3.86 -12.95 3.03
C TYR A 310 2.67 -12.32 3.75
N LEU A 311 2.36 -11.06 3.42
CA LEU A 311 1.30 -10.34 4.14
C LEU A 311 -0.09 -10.98 3.94
N CYS A 312 -0.35 -11.57 2.77
CA CYS A 312 -1.64 -12.22 2.49
C CYS A 312 -1.65 -13.72 2.83
N ASP A 313 -0.54 -14.28 3.31
CA ASP A 313 -0.52 -15.62 3.88
C ASP A 313 -1.02 -15.55 5.33
N LEU A 314 -2.23 -16.04 5.61
CA LEU A 314 -2.75 -16.11 6.98
C LEU A 314 -2.28 -17.37 7.73
N SER A 315 -1.72 -18.35 7.03
CA SER A 315 -1.30 -19.63 7.61
C SER A 315 0.07 -19.58 8.29
N GLY A 316 0.90 -18.61 7.92
CA GLY A 316 2.27 -18.46 8.43
C GLY A 316 3.28 -19.43 7.81
N GLN A 317 2.92 -20.10 6.72
CA GLN A 317 3.77 -21.07 6.00
C GLN A 317 4.69 -20.42 4.96
N PHE A 318 4.43 -19.17 4.55
CA PHE A 318 5.21 -18.48 3.53
C PHE A 318 6.73 -18.50 3.78
N PRO A 319 7.26 -18.25 4.99
CA PRO A 319 8.71 -18.29 5.23
C PRO A 319 9.30 -19.69 4.96
N VAL A 320 8.66 -20.74 5.48
CA VAL A 320 9.10 -22.13 5.31
C VAL A 320 9.09 -22.54 3.84
N GLU A 321 8.02 -22.18 3.13
CA GLU A 321 7.88 -22.48 1.70
C GLU A 321 8.96 -21.76 0.87
N SER A 322 9.20 -20.48 1.15
CA SER A 322 10.22 -19.67 0.47
C SER A 322 11.63 -20.23 0.67
N PHE A 323 11.95 -20.66 1.88
CA PHE A 323 13.26 -21.25 2.19
C PHE A 323 13.44 -22.64 1.59
N ARG A 324 12.38 -23.46 1.57
CA ARG A 324 12.36 -24.74 0.86
C ARG A 324 12.57 -24.55 -0.64
N GLU A 325 11.90 -23.59 -1.26
CA GLU A 325 12.08 -23.24 -2.67
C GLU A 325 13.52 -22.80 -2.96
N ALA A 326 14.10 -21.96 -2.09
CA ALA A 326 15.48 -21.51 -2.21
C ALA A 326 16.49 -22.67 -2.14
N LYS A 327 16.33 -23.58 -1.17
CA LYS A 327 17.16 -24.80 -1.08
C LYS A 327 17.02 -25.70 -2.29
N ALA A 328 15.80 -25.90 -2.78
CA ALA A 328 15.55 -26.70 -3.98
C ALA A 328 16.19 -26.07 -5.23
N PHE A 329 16.10 -24.75 -5.38
CA PHE A 329 16.78 -24.00 -6.43
C PHE A 329 18.30 -24.19 -6.36
N LEU A 330 18.91 -23.97 -5.18
CA LEU A 330 20.36 -24.12 -5.01
C LEU A 330 20.84 -25.55 -5.30
N ALA A 331 20.08 -26.57 -4.91
CA ALA A 331 20.41 -27.97 -5.20
C ALA A 331 20.39 -28.29 -6.71
N GLN A 332 19.47 -27.69 -7.47
CA GLN A 332 19.45 -27.83 -8.93
C GLN A 332 20.55 -27.01 -9.61
N ALA A 333 20.73 -25.76 -9.18
CA ALA A 333 21.76 -24.86 -9.69
C ALA A 333 23.18 -25.39 -9.42
N GLY A 334 23.39 -26.04 -8.27
CA GLY A 334 24.63 -26.75 -7.93
C GLY A 334 24.95 -27.95 -8.81
N ARG A 335 24.01 -28.42 -9.64
CA ARG A 335 24.25 -29.40 -10.71
C ARG A 335 24.58 -28.73 -12.05
N GLY A 336 24.66 -27.41 -12.11
CA GLY A 336 24.93 -26.64 -13.33
C GLY A 336 23.77 -26.62 -14.32
N VAL A 337 22.56 -27.00 -13.87
CA VAL A 337 21.34 -27.08 -14.67
C VAL A 337 20.59 -25.76 -14.57
N ALA A 338 20.20 -25.20 -15.71
CA ALA A 338 19.36 -24.01 -15.74
C ALA A 338 17.98 -24.32 -15.14
N VAL A 339 17.58 -23.52 -14.13
CA VAL A 339 16.25 -23.63 -13.52
C VAL A 339 15.28 -22.72 -14.27
N GLN A 340 14.16 -23.29 -14.72
CA GLN A 340 13.20 -22.57 -15.56
C GLN A 340 12.27 -21.67 -14.73
N ASP A 341 11.73 -22.16 -13.60
CA ASP A 341 10.83 -21.38 -12.75
C ASP A 341 11.56 -20.80 -11.54
N VAL A 342 11.67 -19.47 -11.52
CA VAL A 342 12.28 -18.69 -10.42
C VAL A 342 11.37 -17.53 -9.99
N ARG A 343 10.09 -17.54 -10.43
CA ARG A 343 9.15 -16.43 -10.22
C ARG A 343 8.88 -16.18 -8.74
N HIS A 344 8.83 -17.24 -7.95
CA HIS A 344 8.55 -17.21 -6.52
C HIS A 344 9.80 -17.24 -5.63
N LEU A 345 10.99 -17.37 -6.22
CA LEU A 345 12.24 -17.47 -5.49
C LEU A 345 12.57 -16.18 -4.74
N GLU A 346 12.69 -16.26 -3.41
CA GLU A 346 13.09 -15.14 -2.56
C GLU A 346 14.62 -15.07 -2.46
N MET A 347 15.22 -13.96 -2.90
CA MET A 347 16.68 -13.77 -2.95
C MET A 347 17.29 -13.80 -1.54
N THR A 348 16.59 -13.30 -0.52
CA THR A 348 17.09 -13.34 0.86
C THR A 348 17.09 -14.78 1.38
N ALA A 349 16.06 -15.57 1.08
CA ALA A 349 16.04 -17.00 1.40
C ALA A 349 17.18 -17.75 0.69
N MET A 350 17.47 -17.39 -0.56
CA MET A 350 18.61 -17.93 -1.30
C MET A 350 19.94 -17.51 -0.67
N ALA A 351 20.07 -16.28 -0.20
CA ALA A 351 21.29 -15.78 0.45
C ALA A 351 21.58 -16.56 1.73
N ASP A 352 20.56 -16.71 2.58
CA ASP A 352 20.66 -17.43 3.85
C ASP A 352 20.92 -18.92 3.64
N ALA A 353 20.25 -19.55 2.67
CA ALA A 353 20.48 -20.96 2.34
C ALA A 353 21.88 -21.19 1.75
N LEU A 354 22.39 -20.24 0.95
CA LEU A 354 23.73 -20.32 0.39
C LEU A 354 24.80 -20.09 1.46
N LEU A 355 24.61 -19.10 2.33
CA LEU A 355 25.50 -18.82 3.46
C LEU A 355 25.60 -20.03 4.39
N ALA A 356 24.47 -20.66 4.73
CA ALA A 356 24.45 -21.88 5.54
C ALA A 356 25.15 -23.10 4.89
N SER A 357 25.39 -23.06 3.57
CA SER A 357 26.13 -24.10 2.85
C SER A 357 27.63 -23.88 2.79
N LEU A 358 28.11 -22.68 3.15
CA LEU A 358 29.53 -22.36 3.15
C LEU A 358 30.20 -22.89 4.43
N PRO A 359 31.51 -23.20 4.40
CA PRO A 359 32.27 -23.48 5.62
C PRO A 359 32.14 -22.31 6.62
N VAL A 360 32.01 -22.63 7.90
CA VAL A 360 31.96 -21.63 8.97
C VAL A 360 33.31 -20.91 9.01
N ASP A 361 33.29 -19.57 8.93
CA ASP A 361 34.47 -18.76 9.21
C ASP A 361 34.65 -18.70 10.74
N ASP A 362 35.79 -19.18 11.26
CA ASP A 362 36.10 -19.23 12.72
C ASP A 362 36.09 -17.86 13.43
N VAL A 363 35.90 -16.76 12.69
CA VAL A 363 35.96 -15.37 13.17
C VAL A 363 34.59 -14.67 13.13
N ALA A 364 33.57 -15.27 12.50
CA ALA A 364 32.24 -14.66 12.37
C ALA A 364 31.25 -15.27 13.38
N GLU A 365 30.43 -14.42 14.03
CA GLU A 365 29.32 -14.94 14.83
C GLU A 365 28.36 -15.75 13.94
N PRO A 366 27.86 -16.90 14.42
CA PRO A 366 26.89 -17.69 13.68
C PRO A 366 25.61 -16.85 13.53
N VAL A 367 25.32 -16.44 12.29
CA VAL A 367 24.03 -15.85 11.96
C VAL A 367 23.02 -17.00 11.96
N ASP A 368 22.13 -17.04 12.96
CA ASP A 368 21.03 -17.99 12.99
C ASP A 368 19.94 -17.56 12.00
N ALA A 369 20.23 -17.75 10.72
CA ALA A 369 19.29 -17.50 9.64
C ALA A 369 18.09 -18.46 9.68
N GLY A 370 18.14 -19.52 10.49
CA GLY A 370 17.06 -20.49 10.64
C GLY A 370 15.77 -19.85 11.16
N VAL A 371 15.90 -19.01 12.20
CA VAL A 371 14.77 -18.35 12.87
C VAL A 371 13.92 -17.50 11.92
N LEU A 372 14.55 -16.86 10.93
CA LEU A 372 13.86 -15.98 9.98
C LEU A 372 12.88 -16.73 9.07
N TRP A 373 13.15 -18.01 8.81
CA TRP A 373 12.42 -18.84 7.88
C TRP A 373 11.56 -19.91 8.56
N GLU A 374 11.37 -19.81 9.87
CA GLU A 374 10.46 -20.69 10.62
C GLU A 374 8.99 -20.38 10.30
N ALA A 375 8.13 -21.38 10.54
CA ALA A 375 6.69 -21.18 10.44
C ALA A 375 6.26 -20.14 11.47
N GLN A 376 5.51 -19.15 11.03
CA GLN A 376 4.89 -18.19 11.92
C GLN A 376 3.52 -18.68 12.36
N ALA A 377 3.00 -18.11 13.45
CA ALA A 377 1.65 -18.41 13.90
C ALA A 377 0.63 -18.05 12.80
N GLY A 378 -0.39 -18.89 12.67
CA GLY A 378 -1.56 -18.55 11.88
C GLY A 378 -2.33 -17.39 12.52
N VAL A 379 -2.84 -16.48 11.71
CA VAL A 379 -3.52 -15.27 12.19
C VAL A 379 -4.87 -15.08 11.48
N VAL A 380 -5.74 -14.30 12.09
CA VAL A 380 -7.01 -13.88 11.49
C VAL A 380 -6.80 -12.71 10.52
N ASP A 381 -7.72 -12.53 9.58
CA ASP A 381 -7.71 -11.38 8.67
C ASP A 381 -7.94 -10.09 9.47
N VAL A 382 -6.96 -9.17 9.46
CA VAL A 382 -7.10 -7.87 10.15
C VAL A 382 -8.20 -6.99 9.55
N LEU A 383 -8.68 -7.33 8.35
CA LEU A 383 -9.80 -6.65 7.70
C LEU A 383 -11.17 -7.23 8.03
N ASP A 384 -11.26 -8.34 8.77
CA ASP A 384 -12.52 -9.07 8.97
C ASP A 384 -13.65 -8.17 9.51
N LYS A 385 -13.36 -7.41 10.57
CA LYS A 385 -14.31 -6.44 11.14
C LYS A 385 -14.74 -5.38 10.11
N ALA A 386 -13.79 -4.83 9.36
CA ALA A 386 -14.06 -3.83 8.33
C ALA A 386 -14.93 -4.38 7.19
N ARG A 387 -14.72 -5.65 6.79
CA ARG A 387 -15.55 -6.34 5.80
C ARG A 387 -16.99 -6.51 6.29
N GLN A 388 -17.17 -6.94 7.53
CA GLN A 388 -18.49 -7.11 8.14
C GLN A 388 -19.26 -5.79 8.22
N ARG A 389 -18.56 -4.70 8.54
CA ARG A 389 -19.08 -3.33 8.58
C ARG A 389 -19.28 -2.71 7.20
N GLN A 390 -18.82 -3.37 6.13
CA GLN A 390 -18.90 -2.91 4.73
C GLN A 390 -18.34 -1.50 4.52
N VAL A 391 -17.24 -1.17 5.20
CA VAL A 391 -16.54 0.11 4.99
C VAL A 391 -15.69 0.07 3.71
N CYS A 392 -15.20 1.24 3.31
CA CYS A 392 -14.40 1.39 2.10
C CYS A 392 -12.90 1.44 2.41
N GLY A 393 -12.07 1.21 1.40
CA GLY A 393 -10.66 1.53 1.37
C GLY A 393 -10.40 2.67 0.39
N VAL A 394 -9.34 3.43 0.65
CA VAL A 394 -8.77 4.41 -0.29
C VAL A 394 -7.28 4.12 -0.44
N LEU A 395 -6.78 4.19 -1.67
CA LEU A 395 -5.37 3.91 -1.93
C LEU A 395 -4.55 5.20 -1.89
N LEU A 396 -3.55 5.24 -1.01
CA LEU A 396 -2.57 6.30 -0.85
C LEU A 396 -1.19 5.85 -1.34
N ASP A 397 -0.30 6.81 -1.54
CA ASP A 397 1.08 6.56 -1.93
C ASP A 397 2.00 6.37 -0.72
N ASP A 398 2.94 5.40 -0.81
CA ASP A 398 4.02 5.17 0.16
C ASP A 398 5.36 5.00 -0.58
N ALA A 399 5.75 6.05 -1.31
CA ALA A 399 7.03 6.11 -2.01
C ALA A 399 8.23 5.84 -1.09
N CYS A 400 8.16 6.23 0.19
CA CYS A 400 9.25 6.02 1.16
C CYS A 400 9.52 4.54 1.40
N TYR A 401 8.47 3.74 1.66
CA TYR A 401 8.62 2.29 1.76
C TYR A 401 9.16 1.70 0.45
N ARG A 402 8.62 2.13 -0.70
CA ARG A 402 9.02 1.62 -2.01
C ARG A 402 10.50 1.83 -2.29
N LEU A 403 11.03 3.03 -2.03
CA LEU A 403 12.46 3.32 -2.20
C LEU A 403 13.34 2.45 -1.29
N ARG A 404 12.99 2.35 0.00
CA ARG A 404 13.78 1.54 0.95
C ARG A 404 13.75 0.05 0.60
N HIS A 405 12.58 -0.46 0.22
CA HIS A 405 12.40 -1.84 -0.23
C HIS A 405 13.30 -2.14 -1.43
N LEU A 406 13.19 -1.36 -2.50
CA LEU A 406 13.98 -1.57 -3.72
C LEU A 406 15.48 -1.41 -3.48
N ARG A 407 15.90 -0.43 -2.67
CA ARG A 407 17.31 -0.27 -2.28
C ARG A 407 17.82 -1.53 -1.58
N GLN A 408 17.09 -2.03 -0.60
CA GLN A 408 17.44 -3.25 0.13
C GLN A 408 17.50 -4.48 -0.78
N ARG A 409 16.64 -4.57 -1.81
CA ARG A 409 16.73 -5.65 -2.82
C ARG A 409 18.00 -5.57 -3.65
N VAL A 410 18.41 -4.37 -4.06
CA VAL A 410 19.68 -4.17 -4.78
C VAL A 410 20.87 -4.57 -3.91
N ASP A 411 20.90 -4.15 -2.64
CA ASP A 411 21.96 -4.51 -1.69
C ASP A 411 22.02 -6.03 -1.45
N THR A 412 20.86 -6.69 -1.31
CA THR A 412 20.76 -8.16 -1.19
C THR A 412 21.35 -8.86 -2.43
N CYS A 413 21.06 -8.36 -3.64
CA CYS A 413 21.63 -8.92 -4.86
C CYS A 413 23.16 -8.76 -4.92
N GLN A 414 23.71 -7.64 -4.45
CA GLN A 414 25.15 -7.42 -4.37
C GLN A 414 25.81 -8.40 -3.39
N GLN A 415 25.22 -8.61 -2.21
CA GLN A 415 25.68 -9.60 -1.24
C GLN A 415 25.64 -11.02 -1.81
N LEU A 416 24.57 -11.36 -2.52
CA LEU A 416 24.45 -12.65 -3.20
C LEU A 416 25.54 -12.91 -4.24
N PHE A 417 26.00 -11.89 -4.98
CA PHE A 417 27.14 -12.06 -5.89
C PHE A 417 28.41 -12.45 -5.13
N ALA A 418 28.66 -11.84 -3.97
CA ALA A 418 29.79 -12.19 -3.12
C ALA A 418 29.66 -13.63 -2.58
N LEU A 419 28.47 -14.02 -2.12
CA LEU A 419 28.20 -15.39 -1.67
C LEU A 419 28.36 -16.42 -2.80
N CYS A 420 27.88 -16.11 -4.01
CA CYS A 420 28.07 -16.97 -5.18
C CYS A 420 29.56 -17.15 -5.52
N ALA A 421 30.37 -16.09 -5.40
CA ALA A 421 31.80 -16.17 -5.62
C ALA A 421 32.49 -17.03 -4.56
N ARG A 422 32.18 -16.83 -3.27
CA ARG A 422 32.68 -17.68 -2.17
C ARG A 422 32.32 -19.15 -2.38
N HIS A 423 31.08 -19.44 -2.77
CA HIS A 423 30.63 -20.78 -3.08
C HIS A 423 31.39 -21.38 -4.28
N ALA A 424 31.58 -20.62 -5.35
CA ALA A 424 32.28 -21.08 -6.54
C ALA A 424 33.73 -21.47 -6.28
N VAL A 425 34.43 -20.75 -5.39
CA VAL A 425 35.83 -21.02 -4.99
C VAL A 425 36.00 -22.39 -4.34
N LEU A 426 34.95 -22.96 -3.73
CA LEU A 426 35.00 -24.29 -3.13
C LEU A 426 35.16 -25.42 -4.17
N HIS A 427 34.93 -25.14 -5.45
CA HIS A 427 35.09 -26.13 -6.51
C HIS A 427 36.57 -26.26 -6.96
N PRO A 428 37.11 -27.49 -7.04
CA PRO A 428 38.53 -27.72 -7.39
C PRO A 428 38.99 -27.09 -8.71
N HIS A 429 38.09 -26.98 -9.68
CA HIS A 429 38.39 -26.46 -11.02
C HIS A 429 37.88 -25.02 -11.25
N HIS A 430 37.59 -24.27 -10.17
CA HIS A 430 37.08 -22.90 -10.23
C HIS A 430 37.92 -21.99 -11.14
N ALA A 431 39.23 -21.90 -10.93
CA ALA A 431 40.10 -21.00 -11.67
C ALA A 431 40.09 -21.30 -13.19
N SER A 432 40.19 -22.58 -13.56
CA SER A 432 40.12 -23.01 -14.97
C SER A 432 38.75 -22.73 -15.58
N ALA A 433 37.67 -23.02 -14.85
CA ALA A 433 36.31 -22.75 -15.32
C ALA A 433 36.04 -21.26 -15.48
N LEU A 434 36.59 -20.41 -14.62
CA LEU A 434 36.48 -18.96 -14.72
C LEU A 434 37.15 -18.42 -16.00
N LEU A 435 38.35 -18.92 -16.34
CA LEU A 435 39.03 -18.57 -17.59
C LEU A 435 38.21 -18.99 -18.81
N VAL A 436 37.64 -20.20 -18.80
CA VAL A 436 36.76 -20.67 -19.87
C VAL A 436 35.51 -19.79 -19.98
N GLN A 437 34.89 -19.44 -18.85
CA GLN A 437 33.71 -18.60 -18.79
C GLN A 437 33.95 -17.16 -19.28
N GLN A 438 35.16 -16.62 -19.10
CA GLN A 438 35.52 -15.26 -19.52
C GLN A 438 36.05 -15.18 -20.96
N LEU A 439 36.82 -16.19 -21.40
CA LEU A 439 37.54 -16.15 -22.67
C LEU A 439 36.90 -16.98 -23.79
N VAL A 440 36.17 -18.05 -23.44
CA VAL A 440 35.64 -19.02 -24.43
C VAL A 440 34.12 -18.93 -24.55
N VAL A 441 33.40 -18.81 -23.42
CA VAL A 441 31.93 -18.79 -23.41
C VAL A 441 31.30 -17.56 -24.09
N PRO A 442 31.82 -16.32 -23.99
CA PRO A 442 31.20 -15.15 -24.61
C PRO A 442 31.24 -15.22 -26.14
N ARG A 443 30.15 -14.82 -26.81
CA ARG A 443 30.09 -14.73 -28.29
C ARG A 443 30.97 -13.61 -28.84
N SER A 444 31.17 -12.55 -28.06
CA SER A 444 32.00 -11.41 -28.42
C SER A 444 32.79 -10.90 -27.23
N ILE A 445 33.98 -10.35 -27.51
CA ILE A 445 34.86 -9.70 -26.52
C ILE A 445 35.19 -8.32 -27.06
N ARG A 446 34.91 -7.27 -26.28
CA ARG A 446 35.12 -5.85 -26.67
C ARG A 446 34.49 -5.48 -28.02
N GLY A 447 33.32 -6.06 -28.33
CA GLY A 447 32.56 -5.78 -29.55
C GLY A 447 33.01 -6.56 -30.79
N GLN A 448 34.07 -7.38 -30.71
CA GLN A 448 34.50 -8.27 -31.80
C GLN A 448 34.03 -9.71 -31.56
N GLU A 449 33.78 -10.46 -32.63
CA GLU A 449 33.45 -11.89 -32.54
C GLU A 449 34.57 -12.65 -31.82
N ASN A 450 34.20 -13.51 -30.88
CA ASN A 450 35.17 -14.28 -30.12
C ASN A 450 35.56 -15.56 -30.89
N PRO A 451 36.79 -15.67 -31.42
CA PRO A 451 37.21 -16.86 -32.18
C PRO A 451 37.21 -18.13 -31.33
N LEU A 452 37.38 -18.01 -30.01
CA LEU A 452 37.39 -19.15 -29.10
C LEU A 452 35.97 -19.71 -28.87
N HIS A 453 34.91 -18.92 -29.13
CA HIS A 453 33.53 -19.37 -28.91
C HIS A 453 33.16 -20.60 -29.73
N ALA A 454 33.75 -20.76 -30.92
CA ALA A 454 33.54 -21.94 -31.77
C ALA A 454 33.90 -23.26 -31.05
N ALA A 455 34.82 -23.22 -30.07
CA ALA A 455 35.18 -24.39 -29.27
C ALA A 455 34.02 -24.88 -28.36
N MET A 456 33.06 -24.01 -28.02
CA MET A 456 31.89 -24.41 -27.21
C MET A 456 31.01 -25.46 -27.91
N ALA A 457 31.01 -25.49 -29.24
CA ALA A 457 30.29 -26.51 -30.00
C ALA A 457 30.86 -27.93 -29.76
N LYS A 458 32.14 -28.03 -29.37
CA LYS A 458 32.83 -29.30 -29.10
C LYS A 458 32.63 -29.80 -27.66
N LEU A 459 32.11 -28.95 -26.76
CA LEU A 459 31.84 -29.29 -25.36
C LEU A 459 30.51 -30.02 -25.21
N HIS A 460 30.57 -31.27 -24.75
CA HIS A 460 29.40 -32.05 -24.35
C HIS A 460 28.72 -31.45 -23.11
N GLU A 461 27.45 -31.80 -22.93
CA GLU A 461 26.58 -31.27 -21.88
C GLU A 461 27.16 -31.42 -20.45
N PRO A 462 27.81 -32.53 -20.05
CA PRO A 462 28.46 -32.63 -18.74
C PRO A 462 29.56 -31.58 -18.53
N GLY A 463 30.36 -31.27 -19.56
CA GLY A 463 31.40 -30.25 -19.49
C GLY A 463 30.82 -28.84 -19.34
N ARG A 464 29.72 -28.55 -20.06
CA ARG A 464 28.99 -27.28 -19.90
C ARG A 464 28.44 -27.12 -18.48
N ARG A 465 27.89 -28.20 -17.90
CA ARG A 465 27.42 -28.20 -16.52
C ARG A 465 28.57 -28.01 -15.53
N ALA A 466 29.70 -28.68 -15.73
CA ALA A 466 30.87 -28.52 -14.86
C ALA A 466 31.38 -27.06 -14.84
N ILE A 467 31.40 -26.38 -16.00
CA ILE A 467 31.73 -24.95 -16.08
C ILE A 467 30.72 -24.14 -15.24
N ASN A 468 29.41 -24.37 -15.43
CA ASN A 468 28.36 -23.67 -14.68
C ASN A 468 28.46 -23.89 -13.16
N GLN A 469 28.77 -25.11 -12.73
CA GLN A 469 28.95 -25.46 -11.31
C GLN A 469 30.13 -24.69 -10.73
N CYS A 470 31.31 -24.83 -11.35
CA CYS A 470 32.56 -24.25 -10.87
C CYS A 470 32.57 -22.71 -10.86
N THR A 471 31.62 -22.06 -11.54
CA THR A 471 31.50 -20.60 -11.62
C THR A 471 30.21 -20.05 -11.02
N ALA A 472 29.36 -20.92 -10.46
CA ALA A 472 28.02 -20.58 -9.99
C ALA A 472 27.18 -19.80 -11.04
N THR A 473 27.32 -20.13 -12.33
CA THR A 473 26.68 -19.38 -13.43
C THR A 473 25.18 -19.31 -13.28
N VAL A 474 24.53 -20.41 -12.87
CA VAL A 474 23.07 -20.47 -12.75
C VAL A 474 22.56 -19.52 -11.67
N GLN A 475 23.20 -19.54 -10.49
CA GLN A 475 22.90 -18.66 -9.37
C GLN A 475 23.12 -17.20 -9.78
N ARG A 476 24.31 -16.87 -10.31
CA ARG A 476 24.67 -15.51 -10.75
C ARG A 476 23.73 -14.98 -11.82
N ALA A 477 23.26 -15.81 -12.75
CA ALA A 477 22.33 -15.40 -13.79
C ALA A 477 20.96 -14.99 -13.24
N VAL A 478 20.48 -15.66 -12.18
CA VAL A 478 19.24 -15.30 -11.50
C VAL A 478 19.41 -14.01 -10.70
N VAL A 479 20.49 -13.91 -9.90
CA VAL A 479 20.81 -12.70 -9.12
C VAL A 479 20.94 -11.47 -10.04
N TRP A 480 21.63 -11.62 -11.18
CA TRP A 480 21.78 -10.55 -12.17
C TRP A 480 20.44 -10.06 -12.70
N ARG A 481 19.55 -10.99 -13.07
CA ARG A 481 18.21 -10.64 -13.58
C ARG A 481 17.40 -9.88 -12.54
N HIS A 482 17.40 -10.33 -11.29
CA HIS A 482 16.68 -9.67 -10.21
C HIS A 482 17.28 -8.30 -9.88
N MET A 483 18.62 -8.17 -9.92
CA MET A 483 19.28 -6.89 -9.70
C MET A 483 18.90 -5.85 -10.76
N LEU A 484 18.89 -6.24 -12.04
CA LEU A 484 18.43 -5.36 -13.13
C LEU A 484 16.97 -4.95 -12.92
N SER A 485 16.07 -5.90 -12.64
CA SER A 485 14.66 -5.60 -12.38
C SER A 485 14.45 -4.64 -11.19
N ALA A 486 15.17 -4.85 -10.09
CA ALA A 486 15.09 -3.99 -8.92
C ALA A 486 15.66 -2.59 -9.20
N GLN A 487 16.74 -2.49 -9.98
CA GLN A 487 17.30 -1.21 -10.43
C GLN A 487 16.35 -0.45 -11.36
N ASP A 488 15.74 -1.14 -12.33
CA ASP A 488 14.74 -0.55 -13.24
C ASP A 488 13.53 -0.02 -12.45
N ALA A 489 13.04 -0.81 -11.49
CA ALA A 489 11.97 -0.39 -10.59
C ALA A 489 12.36 0.80 -9.70
N LEU A 490 13.61 0.85 -9.23
CA LEU A 490 14.12 1.97 -8.42
C LEU A 490 14.19 3.24 -9.24
N VAL A 491 14.72 3.16 -10.46
CA VAL A 491 14.77 4.29 -11.40
C VAL A 491 13.36 4.76 -11.75
N ALA A 492 12.41 3.84 -11.98
CA ALA A 492 11.03 4.19 -12.25
C ALA A 492 10.37 4.92 -11.05
N SER A 493 10.63 4.45 -9.82
CA SER A 493 10.10 5.08 -8.59
C SER A 493 10.68 6.47 -8.35
N LEU A 494 11.99 6.67 -8.59
CA LEU A 494 12.66 7.97 -8.43
C LEU A 494 12.16 9.04 -9.40
N LYS A 495 11.60 8.65 -10.56
CA LYS A 495 11.03 9.57 -11.55
C LYS A 495 9.62 10.06 -11.23
N GLN A 496 8.99 9.53 -10.18
CA GLN A 496 7.61 9.88 -9.82
C GLN A 496 7.61 11.17 -8.99
N SER A 497 6.74 12.12 -9.33
CA SER A 497 6.57 13.38 -8.58
C SER A 497 6.18 13.15 -7.12
N ALA A 498 5.42 12.09 -6.84
CA ALA A 498 5.07 11.70 -5.47
C ALA A 498 6.32 11.39 -4.63
N THR A 499 7.33 10.75 -5.24
CA THR A 499 8.61 10.46 -4.59
C THR A 499 9.39 11.74 -4.29
N GLU A 500 9.43 12.70 -5.22
CA GLU A 500 10.07 14.00 -5.00
C GLU A 500 9.39 14.76 -3.84
N GLN A 501 8.06 14.78 -3.83
CA GLN A 501 7.30 15.42 -2.76
C GLN A 501 7.45 14.70 -1.41
N MET A 502 7.56 13.37 -1.41
CA MET A 502 7.86 12.60 -0.21
C MET A 502 9.27 12.91 0.33
N LEU A 503 10.28 13.07 -0.54
CA LEU A 503 11.61 13.52 -0.11
C LEU A 503 11.55 14.93 0.49
N ALA A 504 10.75 15.82 -0.09
CA ALA A 504 10.51 17.15 0.46
C ALA A 504 9.88 17.09 1.87
N ASP A 505 9.07 16.08 2.18
CA ASP A 505 8.52 15.90 3.53
C ASP A 505 9.64 15.69 4.56
N HIS A 506 10.67 14.92 4.22
CA HIS A 506 11.83 14.65 5.08
C HIS A 506 12.84 15.80 5.16
N LEU A 507 12.90 16.66 4.14
CA LEU A 507 13.88 17.73 4.01
C LEU A 507 13.31 19.12 4.38
N SER A 508 12.01 19.22 4.63
CA SER A 508 11.37 20.47 5.03
C SER A 508 11.64 20.77 6.50
N LEU A 509 12.63 21.61 6.76
CA LEU A 509 13.08 22.02 8.09
C LEU A 509 12.17 23.11 8.71
N GLU A 510 12.20 23.22 10.04
CA GLU A 510 11.49 24.24 10.81
C GLU A 510 12.46 25.37 11.24
N GLY A 511 12.51 26.49 10.54
CA GLY A 511 13.32 27.64 10.98
C GLY A 511 14.82 27.33 11.12
N PHE A 512 15.53 28.03 12.03
CA PHE A 512 17.00 28.07 12.15
C PHE A 512 17.67 26.75 12.62
N ASP A 513 17.55 25.67 11.86
CA ASP A 513 18.45 24.49 11.97
C ASP A 513 19.82 24.73 11.29
N TYR A 514 20.28 26.00 11.26
CA TYR A 514 21.60 26.40 10.73
C TYR A 514 22.66 26.67 11.80
N CYS A 515 22.38 26.44 13.08
CA CYS A 515 23.38 26.61 14.14
C CYS A 515 23.69 25.27 14.80
N GLY A 516 24.65 24.53 14.24
CA GLY A 516 25.16 23.30 14.84
C GLY A 516 26.08 22.47 13.95
N GLY A 517 26.94 23.15 13.17
CA GLY A 517 28.00 22.52 12.40
C GLY A 517 29.26 23.37 12.43
N ASP A 518 29.61 23.87 13.62
CA ASP A 518 30.95 24.39 13.90
C ASP A 518 31.70 23.34 14.74
N VAL A 519 32.88 22.98 14.21
CA VAL A 519 33.94 22.03 14.63
C VAL A 519 33.82 20.60 14.12
#